data_AF-A0A0S9PS40-F1
#
_entry.id   AF-A0A0S9PS40-F1
#
_cell.length_a   1.000
_cell.length_b   1.000
_cell.length_c   1.000
_cell.angle_alpha   90.00
_cell.angle_beta   90.00
_cell.angle_gamma   90.00
#
_symmetry.space_group_name_H-M   'P 1'
#
loop_
_entity.id
_entity.type
_entity.pdbx_description
1 polymer ?
#
loop_
_entity_poly.entity_id
_entity_poly.type
_entity_poly.pdbx_seq_one_letter_code
_entity_poly.pdbx_strand_id
1 'polypeptide(L)'
;MSRGIPIVSTSAKPLIPNGHVLWHFRHAAASGVSAEQHVWHLELGMSGLLDLPRTEVIPADQRTAFDAALGDARRFSERLLPCRYPAEQIATGYRAAHGVVALAAAPAHDRHRMDPVGACRNALTCFRADLGNMRRWNTLAERAPGVALDVLLPPLSEPSPNEACQVLPFPYSKL
;
A
#
# COMPACT_ATOMS: atom_id res chain seq x y z
N MET A 1 -15.07 -37.50 5.42
CA MET A 1 -14.81 -36.49 4.37
C MET A 1 -14.90 -35.11 5.00
N SER A 2 -13.77 -34.54 5.41
CA SER A 2 -13.75 -33.22 6.06
C SER A 2 -13.84 -32.14 4.98
N ARG A 3 -14.93 -31.38 4.96
CA ARG A 3 -15.10 -30.24 4.04
C ARG A 3 -14.19 -29.12 4.52
N GLY A 4 -13.10 -28.88 3.79
CA GLY A 4 -12.19 -27.76 4.04
C GLY A 4 -12.98 -26.45 3.99
N ILE A 5 -12.99 -25.73 5.11
CA ILE A 5 -13.50 -24.36 5.17
C ILE A 5 -12.55 -23.51 4.32
N PRO A 6 -13.02 -22.76 3.33
CA PRO A 6 -12.15 -21.89 2.54
C PRO A 6 -11.55 -20.83 3.49
N ILE A 7 -10.24 -20.90 3.72
CA ILE A 7 -9.48 -20.04 4.65
C ILE A 7 -9.41 -18.59 4.13
N VAL A 8 -9.77 -18.34 2.88
CA VAL A 8 -9.81 -17.00 2.30
C VAL A 8 -11.24 -16.50 2.30
N SER A 9 -11.59 -15.65 3.26
CA SER A 9 -12.76 -14.78 3.12
C SER A 9 -12.52 -13.91 1.90
N THR A 10 -13.10 -14.29 0.76
CA THR A 10 -13.17 -13.50 -0.48
C THR A 10 -14.18 -12.37 -0.33
N SER A 11 -14.24 -11.73 0.84
CA SER A 11 -14.98 -10.50 1.01
C SER A 11 -14.39 -9.53 -0.01
N ALA A 12 -15.16 -9.25 -1.07
CA ALA A 12 -14.80 -8.24 -2.04
C ALA A 12 -14.45 -6.99 -1.23
N LYS A 13 -13.25 -6.44 -1.46
CA LYS A 13 -12.86 -5.20 -0.78
C LYS A 13 -13.97 -4.18 -1.07
N PRO A 14 -14.48 -3.48 -0.05
CA PRO A 14 -15.53 -2.50 -0.28
C PRO A 14 -15.00 -1.47 -1.28
N LEU A 15 -15.80 -1.13 -2.28
CA LEU A 15 -15.51 0.00 -3.14
C LEU A 15 -15.45 1.24 -2.23
N ILE A 16 -14.30 1.90 -2.18
CA ILE A 16 -14.09 3.05 -1.30
C ILE A 16 -14.54 4.28 -2.07
N PRO A 17 -15.58 5.01 -1.63
CA PRO A 17 -15.94 6.25 -2.29
C PRO A 17 -14.77 7.25 -2.20
N ASN A 18 -14.55 8.04 -3.24
CA ASN A 18 -13.36 8.91 -3.35
C ASN A 18 -13.16 9.84 -2.13
N GLY A 19 -14.24 10.34 -1.53
CA GLY A 19 -14.20 11.17 -0.32
C GLY A 19 -13.71 10.45 0.95
N HIS A 20 -13.68 9.12 0.95
CA HIS A 20 -13.25 8.30 2.07
C HIS A 20 -11.76 7.91 1.99
N VAL A 21 -11.12 8.06 0.84
CA VAL A 21 -9.69 7.70 0.67
C VAL A 21 -8.82 8.50 1.63
N LEU A 22 -9.03 9.82 1.70
CA LEU A 22 -8.33 10.70 2.64
C LEU A 22 -8.63 10.35 4.11
N TRP A 23 -9.87 9.95 4.41
CA TRP A 23 -10.27 9.52 5.75
C TRP A 23 -9.48 8.30 6.21
N HIS A 24 -9.25 7.32 5.33
CA HIS A 24 -8.45 6.13 5.64
C HIS A 24 -7.01 6.48 6.01
N PHE A 25 -6.34 7.38 5.28
CA PHE A 25 -4.98 7.80 5.63
C PHE A 25 -4.91 8.53 6.97
N ARG A 26 -5.89 9.39 7.26
CA ARG A 26 -5.99 10.05 8.57
C ARG A 26 -6.18 9.05 9.71
N HIS A 27 -7.00 8.01 9.51
CA HIS A 27 -7.23 6.98 10.52
C HIS A 27 -6.04 6.04 10.68
N ALA A 28 -5.27 5.79 9.63
CA ALA A 28 -4.01 5.06 9.72
C ALA A 28 -2.99 5.78 10.63
N ALA A 29 -3.08 7.10 10.78
CA ALA A 29 -2.21 7.90 11.64
C ALA A 29 -2.91 8.41 12.93
N ALA A 30 -4.07 7.85 13.28
CA ALA A 30 -4.78 8.27 14.48
C ALA A 30 -4.01 7.91 15.77
N SER A 31 -4.18 8.73 16.80
CA SER A 31 -3.61 8.41 18.13
C SER A 31 -4.21 7.10 18.66
N GLY A 32 -3.36 6.20 19.16
CA GLY A 32 -3.79 4.93 19.73
C GLY A 32 -4.17 3.83 18.72
N VAL A 33 -3.96 4.06 17.42
CA VAL A 33 -4.19 3.02 16.40
C VAL A 33 -3.23 1.84 16.60
N SER A 34 -3.76 0.61 16.57
CA SER A 34 -2.94 -0.60 16.60
C SER A 34 -2.19 -0.80 15.28
N ALA A 35 -1.13 -1.62 15.27
CA ALA A 35 -0.41 -1.95 14.03
C ALA A 35 -1.33 -2.61 12.99
N GLU A 36 -2.28 -3.45 13.42
CA GLU A 36 -3.26 -4.08 12.54
C GLU A 36 -4.25 -3.09 11.94
N GLN A 37 -4.81 -2.20 12.78
CA GLN A 37 -5.71 -1.15 12.33
C GLN A 37 -4.98 -0.20 11.37
N HIS A 38 -3.73 0.14 11.67
CA HIS A 38 -2.87 0.92 10.80
C HIS A 38 -2.73 0.26 9.42
N VAL A 39 -2.32 -1.01 9.35
CA VAL A 39 -2.17 -1.75 8.08
C VAL A 39 -3.49 -1.86 7.33
N TRP A 40 -4.61 -2.09 8.02
CA TRP A 40 -5.93 -2.15 7.41
C TRP A 40 -6.34 -0.82 6.76
N HIS A 41 -6.23 0.28 7.52
CA HIS A 41 -6.56 1.60 6.99
C HIS A 41 -5.62 2.01 5.85
N LEU A 42 -4.34 1.63 5.90
CA LEU A 42 -3.43 1.83 4.78
C LEU A 42 -3.82 1.02 3.55
N GLU A 43 -4.11 -0.27 3.69
CA GLU A 43 -4.52 -1.11 2.56
C GLU A 43 -5.75 -0.52 1.86
N LEU A 44 -6.72 -0.05 2.64
CA LEU A 44 -7.92 0.63 2.12
C LEU A 44 -7.55 1.95 1.44
N GLY A 45 -6.81 2.85 2.09
CA GLY A 45 -6.39 4.11 1.48
C GLY A 45 -5.63 3.93 0.17
N MET A 46 -4.68 2.99 0.12
CA MET A 46 -3.92 2.70 -1.10
C MET A 46 -4.79 2.07 -2.20
N SER A 47 -5.75 1.21 -1.83
CA SER A 47 -6.71 0.66 -2.81
C SER A 47 -7.58 1.78 -3.40
N GLY A 48 -8.08 2.68 -2.55
CA GLY A 48 -8.86 3.84 -2.99
C GLY A 48 -8.08 4.74 -3.96
N LEU A 49 -6.80 5.03 -3.70
CA LEU A 49 -5.96 5.79 -4.63
C LEU A 49 -5.79 5.09 -5.99
N LEU A 50 -5.65 3.76 -5.99
CA LEU A 50 -5.51 2.98 -7.23
C LEU A 50 -6.82 2.94 -8.04
N ASP A 51 -7.96 2.98 -7.36
CA ASP A 51 -9.30 2.96 -7.97
C ASP A 51 -9.75 4.33 -8.48
N LEU A 52 -9.06 5.42 -8.09
CA LEU A 52 -9.34 6.75 -8.64
C LEU A 52 -9.30 6.71 -10.18
N PRO A 53 -10.39 7.09 -10.87
CA PRO A 53 -10.44 7.14 -12.32
C PRO A 53 -9.30 7.98 -12.87
N ARG A 54 -8.78 7.55 -14.03
CA ARG A 54 -7.73 8.31 -14.74
C ARG A 54 -8.15 9.71 -15.17
N THR A 55 -9.44 10.03 -15.10
CA THR A 55 -10.03 11.33 -15.43
C THR A 55 -10.33 12.19 -14.20
N GLU A 56 -10.25 11.65 -12.99
CA GLU A 56 -10.60 12.38 -11.78
C GLU A 56 -9.55 13.44 -11.47
N VAL A 57 -10.00 14.66 -11.13
CA VAL A 57 -9.15 15.78 -10.75
C VAL A 57 -9.28 16.02 -9.26
N ILE A 58 -8.18 15.86 -8.52
CA ILE A 58 -8.12 16.20 -7.09
C ILE A 58 -7.92 17.72 -6.95
N PRO A 59 -8.80 18.45 -6.25
CA PRO A 59 -8.63 19.87 -5.94
C PRO A 59 -7.34 20.17 -5.16
N ALA A 60 -6.80 21.39 -5.30
CA ALA A 60 -5.53 21.77 -4.68
C ALA A 60 -5.52 21.70 -3.14
N ASP A 61 -6.64 22.08 -2.51
CA ASP A 61 -6.87 21.95 -1.07
C ASP A 61 -6.86 20.47 -0.63
N GLN A 62 -7.50 19.61 -1.41
CA GLN A 62 -7.50 18.17 -1.14
C GLN A 62 -6.12 17.54 -1.36
N ARG A 63 -5.38 17.96 -2.40
CA ARG A 63 -3.99 17.51 -2.62
C ARG A 63 -3.13 17.79 -1.40
N THR A 64 -3.21 19.01 -0.86
CA THR A 64 -2.45 19.41 0.32
C THR A 64 -2.82 18.54 1.52
N ALA A 65 -4.11 18.23 1.69
CA ALA A 65 -4.58 17.35 2.73
C ALA A 65 -4.10 15.90 2.55
N PHE A 66 -4.04 15.39 1.32
CA PHE A 66 -3.48 14.07 1.00
C PHE A 66 -1.99 14.01 1.32
N ASP A 67 -1.21 15.01 0.89
CA ASP A 67 0.23 15.05 1.12
C ASP A 67 0.54 15.06 2.63
N ALA A 68 -0.20 15.84 3.42
CA ALA A 68 -0.09 15.83 4.88
C ALA A 68 -0.44 14.46 5.48
N ALA A 69 -1.59 13.89 5.09
CA ALA A 69 -2.05 12.60 5.62
C ALA A 69 -1.11 11.44 5.26
N LEU A 70 -0.53 11.44 4.06
CA LEU A 70 0.47 10.47 3.64
C LEU A 70 1.78 10.62 4.42
N GLY A 71 2.21 11.86 4.68
CA GLY A 71 3.38 12.13 5.53
C GLY A 71 3.20 11.64 6.97
N ASP A 72 2.02 11.84 7.55
CA ASP A 72 1.68 11.34 8.88
C ASP A 72 1.64 9.81 8.91
N ALA A 73 0.95 9.21 7.93
CA ALA A 73 0.82 7.77 7.82
C ALA A 73 2.19 7.09 7.66
N ARG A 74 3.11 7.67 6.87
CA ARG A 74 4.48 7.17 6.71
C ARG A 74 5.22 7.13 8.04
N ARG A 75 5.18 8.21 8.82
CA ARG A 75 5.82 8.28 10.15
C ARG A 75 5.28 7.21 11.08
N PHE A 76 3.98 6.93 11.01
CA PHE A 76 3.37 5.83 11.76
C PHE A 76 3.83 4.46 11.27
N SER A 77 3.95 4.24 9.95
CA SER A 77 4.46 2.99 9.39
C SER A 77 5.90 2.72 9.82
N GLU A 78 6.77 3.72 9.75
CA GLU A 78 8.17 3.61 10.19
C GLU A 78 8.28 3.25 11.69
N ARG A 79 7.31 3.69 12.51
CA ARG A 79 7.24 3.35 13.94
C ARG A 79 6.62 1.97 14.22
N LEU A 80 5.54 1.62 13.52
CA LEU A 80 4.72 0.45 13.84
C LEU A 80 5.12 -0.81 13.06
N LEU A 81 5.80 -0.67 11.92
CA LEU A 81 6.17 -1.79 11.04
C LEU A 81 7.68 -2.11 10.91
N PRO A 82 8.60 -1.63 11.78
CA PRO A 82 10.05 -1.73 11.50
C PRO A 82 10.57 -3.17 11.41
N CYS A 83 9.93 -4.13 12.08
CA CYS A 83 10.34 -5.54 12.05
C CYS A 83 9.74 -6.33 10.88
N ARG A 84 8.75 -5.77 10.17
CA ARG A 84 7.97 -6.46 9.14
C ARG A 84 8.24 -5.91 7.74
N TYR A 85 8.77 -4.70 7.64
CA TYR A 85 8.98 -4.03 6.36
C TYR A 85 10.26 -3.19 6.37
N PRO A 86 11.18 -3.36 5.40
CA PRO A 86 12.34 -2.48 5.26
C PRO A 86 11.90 -1.03 5.06
N ALA A 87 12.56 -0.08 5.73
CA ALA A 87 12.23 1.34 5.64
C ALA A 87 12.25 1.86 4.18
N GLU A 88 13.10 1.31 3.33
CA GLU A 88 13.19 1.67 1.91
C GLU A 88 11.94 1.25 1.11
N GLN A 89 11.34 0.10 1.44
CA GLN A 89 10.10 -0.34 0.80
C GLN A 89 8.92 0.52 1.26
N ILE A 90 8.87 0.89 2.56
CA ILE A 90 7.91 1.87 3.08
C ILE A 90 8.05 3.18 2.29
N ALA A 91 9.25 3.74 2.24
CA ALA A 91 9.51 5.01 1.56
C ALA A 91 9.12 4.95 0.06
N THR A 92 9.37 3.83 -0.61
CA THR A 92 8.99 3.63 -2.02
C THR A 92 7.48 3.59 -2.21
N GLY A 93 6.75 2.87 -1.36
CA GLY A 93 5.29 2.84 -1.38
C GLY A 93 4.66 4.22 -1.19
N TYR A 94 5.17 5.00 -0.23
CA TYR A 94 4.68 6.36 0.00
C TYR A 94 5.05 7.35 -1.12
N ARG A 95 6.25 7.25 -1.71
CA ARG A 95 6.60 8.03 -2.91
C ARG A 95 5.64 7.74 -4.07
N ALA A 96 5.31 6.46 -4.27
CA ALA A 96 4.34 6.06 -5.28
C ALA A 96 2.95 6.64 -5.01
N ALA A 97 2.49 6.62 -3.75
CA ALA A 97 1.21 7.23 -3.35
C ALA A 97 1.17 8.74 -3.62
N HIS A 98 2.22 9.49 -3.24
CA HIS A 98 2.33 10.91 -3.58
C HIS A 98 2.33 11.14 -5.10
N GLY A 99 3.01 10.27 -5.86
CA GLY A 99 2.97 10.32 -7.32
C GLY A 99 1.57 10.13 -7.89
N VAL A 100 0.79 9.18 -7.38
CA VAL A 100 -0.60 8.96 -7.79
C VAL A 100 -1.50 10.14 -7.44
N VAL A 101 -1.33 10.75 -6.26
CA VAL A 101 -2.04 11.98 -5.88
C VAL A 101 -1.67 13.15 -6.81
N ALA A 102 -0.38 13.33 -7.10
CA ALA A 102 0.08 14.36 -8.02
C ALA A 102 -0.47 14.19 -9.44
N LEU A 103 -0.52 12.95 -9.94
CA LEU A 103 -1.14 12.62 -11.23
C LEU A 103 -2.64 12.93 -11.23
N ALA A 104 -3.35 12.56 -10.17
CA ALA A 104 -4.78 12.84 -10.04
C ALA A 104 -5.07 14.34 -9.88
N ALA A 105 -4.15 15.13 -9.34
CA ALA A 105 -4.28 16.59 -9.28
C ALA A 105 -3.92 17.31 -10.59
N ALA A 106 -3.16 16.66 -11.48
CA ALA A 106 -2.74 17.24 -12.75
C ALA A 106 -3.86 17.20 -13.81
N PRO A 107 -3.90 18.14 -14.78
CA PRO A 107 -4.78 18.05 -15.93
C PRO A 107 -4.59 16.73 -16.69
N ALA A 108 -5.68 16.12 -17.18
CA ALA A 108 -5.64 14.80 -17.81
C ALA A 108 -4.63 14.68 -18.97
N HIS A 109 -4.44 15.77 -19.73
CA HIS A 109 -3.52 15.81 -20.86
C HIS A 109 -2.04 15.81 -20.46
N ASP A 110 -1.67 16.15 -19.22
CA ASP A 110 -0.27 16.16 -18.76
C ASP A 110 0.13 14.88 -18.01
N ARG A 111 -0.83 14.06 -17.59
CA ARG A 111 -0.59 12.86 -16.76
C ARG A 111 0.34 11.85 -17.43
N HIS A 112 0.22 11.68 -18.75
CA HIS A 112 1.08 10.77 -19.51
C HIS A 112 2.56 11.22 -19.56
N ARG A 113 2.85 12.51 -19.35
CA ARG A 113 4.22 13.01 -19.27
C ARG A 113 4.80 12.83 -17.87
N MET A 114 3.95 12.90 -16.85
CA MET A 114 4.32 12.74 -15.44
C MET A 114 4.55 11.28 -15.05
N ASP A 115 3.77 10.34 -15.61
CA ASP A 115 3.94 8.90 -15.37
C ASP A 115 3.75 8.09 -16.67
N PRO A 116 4.73 8.18 -17.61
CA PRO A 116 4.59 7.63 -18.96
C PRO A 116 4.43 6.11 -19.00
N VAL A 117 4.95 5.40 -18.00
CA VAL A 117 4.93 3.93 -17.93
C VAL A 117 4.05 3.40 -16.81
N GLY A 118 3.31 4.27 -16.11
CA GLY A 118 2.49 3.86 -14.96
C GLY A 118 3.32 3.40 -13.75
N ALA A 119 4.57 3.83 -13.63
CA ALA A 119 5.49 3.44 -12.57
C ALA A 119 4.94 3.76 -11.18
N CYS A 120 4.30 4.91 -11.00
CA CYS A 120 3.70 5.27 -9.71
C CYS A 120 2.56 4.31 -9.35
N ARG A 121 1.65 4.02 -10.30
CA ARG A 121 0.55 3.07 -10.05
C ARG A 121 1.07 1.64 -9.85
N ASN A 122 2.10 1.21 -10.57
CA ASN A 122 2.70 -0.12 -10.43
C ASN A 122 3.36 -0.30 -9.05
N ALA A 123 4.21 0.65 -8.65
CA ALA A 123 4.85 0.63 -7.33
C ALA A 123 3.81 0.66 -6.20
N LEU A 124 2.77 1.50 -6.34
CA LEU A 124 1.68 1.57 -5.37
C LEU A 124 0.87 0.26 -5.31
N THR A 125 0.70 -0.43 -6.44
CA THR A 125 0.04 -1.74 -6.51
C THR A 125 0.81 -2.82 -5.77
N CYS A 126 2.15 -2.86 -5.95
CA CYS A 126 3.01 -3.78 -5.21
C CYS A 126 2.93 -3.50 -3.71
N PHE A 127 3.11 -2.24 -3.30
CA PHE A 127 3.01 -1.86 -1.89
C PHE A 127 1.66 -2.21 -1.27
N ARG A 128 0.54 -1.96 -1.97
CA ARG A 128 -0.80 -2.37 -1.54
C ARG A 128 -0.93 -3.89 -1.44
N ALA A 129 -0.29 -4.66 -2.31
CA ALA A 129 -0.30 -6.12 -2.24
C ALA A 129 0.40 -6.61 -0.97
N ASP A 130 1.52 -6.01 -0.63
CA ASP A 130 2.26 -6.36 0.58
C ASP A 130 1.50 -6.01 1.86
N LEU A 131 0.86 -4.84 1.91
CA LEU A 131 -0.05 -4.48 3.01
C LEU A 131 -1.16 -5.54 3.18
N GLY A 132 -1.79 -5.95 2.08
CA GLY A 132 -2.83 -6.97 2.09
C GLY A 132 -2.32 -8.37 2.46
N ASN A 133 -1.09 -8.71 2.08
CA ASN A 133 -0.42 -9.92 2.56
C ASN A 133 -0.24 -9.84 4.06
N MET A 134 0.38 -8.78 4.60
CA MET A 134 0.63 -8.61 6.03
C MET A 134 -0.65 -8.75 6.86
N ARG A 135 -1.75 -8.13 6.43
CA ARG A 135 -3.03 -8.28 7.12
C ARG A 135 -3.49 -9.74 7.14
N ARG A 136 -3.40 -10.45 6.01
CA ARG A 136 -3.76 -11.87 5.93
C ARG A 136 -2.87 -12.72 6.85
N TRP A 137 -1.57 -12.43 6.92
CA TRP A 137 -0.64 -13.09 7.83
C TRP A 137 -1.01 -12.88 9.30
N ASN A 138 -1.38 -11.66 9.71
CA ASN A 138 -1.85 -11.39 11.07
C ASN A 138 -3.12 -12.20 11.38
N THR A 139 -4.10 -12.20 10.47
CA THR A 139 -5.33 -13.00 10.64
C THR A 139 -5.06 -14.50 10.73
N LEU A 140 -4.06 -15.03 10.00
CA LEU A 140 -3.67 -16.43 10.09
C LEU A 140 -2.96 -16.75 11.40
N ALA A 141 -2.05 -15.88 11.86
CA ALA A 141 -1.34 -16.02 13.12
C ALA A 141 -2.29 -16.02 14.33
N GLU A 142 -3.29 -15.15 14.33
CA GLU A 142 -4.33 -15.09 15.36
C GLU A 142 -5.21 -16.34 15.41
N ARG A 143 -5.52 -16.92 14.24
CA ARG A 143 -6.42 -18.08 14.12
C ARG A 143 -5.72 -19.41 14.37
N ALA A 144 -4.40 -19.43 14.45
CA ALA A 144 -3.61 -20.64 14.69
C ALA A 144 -2.47 -20.38 15.69
N PRO A 145 -2.78 -20.04 16.95
CA PRO A 145 -1.76 -19.89 17.99
C PRO A 145 -1.03 -21.23 18.17
N GLY A 146 0.25 -21.27 17.80
CA GLY A 146 1.09 -22.48 17.86
C GLY A 146 1.49 -23.07 16.50
N VAL A 147 0.99 -22.54 15.38
CA VAL A 147 1.54 -22.85 14.06
C VAL A 147 2.69 -21.89 13.80
N ALA A 148 3.93 -22.39 13.78
CA ALA A 148 5.08 -21.60 13.37
C ALA A 148 4.82 -21.09 11.95
N LEU A 149 4.92 -19.78 11.73
CA LEU A 149 4.67 -19.13 10.43
C LEU A 149 5.48 -19.77 9.30
N ASP A 150 6.63 -20.34 9.66
CA ASP A 150 7.59 -21.09 8.84
C ASP A 150 6.99 -22.34 8.17
N VAL A 151 5.84 -22.83 8.66
CA VAL A 151 5.12 -24.01 8.11
C VAL A 151 4.12 -23.60 7.01
N LEU A 152 3.75 -22.32 6.94
CA LEU A 152 2.75 -21.80 5.99
C LEU A 152 3.37 -21.16 4.74
N LEU A 153 4.68 -20.91 4.76
CA LEU A 153 5.43 -20.54 3.57
C LEU A 153 6.11 -21.80 3.03
N PRO A 154 6.01 -22.12 1.72
CA PRO A 154 7.00 -23.01 1.14
C PRO A 154 8.38 -22.40 1.42
N PRO A 155 9.41 -23.21 1.74
CA PRO A 155 10.75 -22.69 1.96
C PRO A 155 11.12 -21.80 0.77
N LEU A 156 11.46 -20.55 1.06
CA LEU A 156 12.01 -19.65 0.06
C LEU A 156 13.20 -20.38 -0.53
N SER A 157 13.11 -20.78 -1.80
CA SER A 157 14.27 -21.29 -2.52
C SER A 157 15.32 -20.20 -2.45
N GLU A 158 16.57 -20.57 -2.14
CA GLU A 158 17.66 -19.60 -2.15
C GLU A 158 17.58 -18.80 -3.46
N PRO A 159 17.58 -17.46 -3.39
CA PRO A 159 17.48 -16.66 -4.60
C PRO A 159 18.64 -17.06 -5.50
N SER A 160 18.30 -17.62 -6.66
CA SER A 160 19.26 -17.85 -7.72
C SER A 160 19.94 -16.52 -8.01
N PRO A 161 21.26 -16.46 -8.23
CA PRO A 161 21.96 -15.20 -8.55
C PRO A 161 21.38 -14.49 -9.79
N ASN A 162 20.54 -15.16 -10.59
CA ASN A 162 19.82 -14.59 -11.73
C ASN A 162 18.41 -14.05 -11.41
N GLU A 163 17.93 -14.18 -10.17
CA GLU A 163 16.63 -13.69 -9.69
C GLU A 163 16.75 -12.44 -8.81
N ALA A 164 17.86 -11.70 -8.92
CA ALA A 164 17.90 -10.35 -8.41
C ALA A 164 16.84 -9.53 -9.16
N CYS A 165 15.67 -9.34 -8.53
CA CYS A 165 14.68 -8.38 -8.96
C CYS A 165 15.42 -7.09 -9.31
N GLN A 166 15.45 -6.75 -10.61
CA GLN A 166 16.05 -5.51 -11.07
C GLN A 166 15.28 -4.36 -10.39
N VAL A 167 15.89 -3.79 -9.35
CA VAL A 167 15.49 -2.51 -8.83
C VAL A 167 15.76 -1.51 -9.94
N LEU A 168 14.73 -1.15 -10.69
CA LEU A 168 14.84 -0.08 -11.69
C LEU A 168 15.12 1.22 -10.92
N PRO A 169 16.32 1.81 -11.05
CA PRO A 169 16.61 3.07 -10.39
C PRO A 169 15.71 4.15 -11.02
N PHE A 170 14.99 4.88 -10.16
CA PHE A 170 14.28 6.07 -10.60
C PHE A 170 15.31 7.10 -11.10
N PRO A 171 15.15 7.67 -12.31
CA PRO A 171 15.93 8.84 -12.68
C PRO A 171 15.50 10.02 -11.79
N TYR A 172 16.41 10.44 -10.92
CA TYR A 172 16.29 11.69 -10.18
C TYR A 172 16.37 12.86 -11.15
N SER A 173 15.25 13.50 -11.46
CA SER A 173 15.26 14.89 -11.92
C SER A 173 15.40 15.77 -10.69
N LYS A 174 16.60 16.33 -10.47
CA LYS A 174 16.82 17.39 -9.49
C LYS A 174 15.87 18.56 -9.82
N LEU A 175 15.01 18.92 -8.87
CA LEU A 175 14.37 20.24 -8.78
C LEU A 175 14.76 20.85 -7.44
#